data_AF-A0A0Q4N795-F1
#
_entry.id   AF-A0A0Q4N795-F1
#
_cell.length_a   1.000
_cell.length_b   1.000
_cell.length_c   1.000
_cell.angle_alpha   90.00
_cell.angle_beta   90.00
_cell.angle_gamma   90.00
#
_symmetry.space_group_name_H-M   'P 1'
#
loop_
_entity.id
_entity.type
_entity.pdbx_description
1 polymer ?
#
loop_
_entity_poly.entity_id
_entity_poly.type
_entity_poly.pdbx_seq_one_letter_code
_entity_poly.pdbx_strand_id
1 'polypeptide(L)' 'MFKCLLGFLKYQLFHFFLMYIPIVLTVIFGVFMAHYFPDIAMQSIAVFFITVLVVMCFLTRKL' A
#
# COMPACT_ATOMS: atom_id res chain seq x y z
N MET A 1 -20.35 -25.90 0.37
CA MET A 1 -18.91 -25.90 0.02
C MET A 1 -18.53 -24.72 -0.88
N PHE A 2 -19.12 -24.58 -2.08
CA PHE A 2 -18.74 -23.54 -3.06
C PHE A 2 -18.89 -22.09 -2.54
N LYS A 3 -19.97 -21.78 -1.79
CA LYS A 3 -20.19 -20.43 -1.21
C LYS A 3 -19.14 -20.04 -0.17
N CYS A 4 -18.66 -20.99 0.65
CA CYS A 4 -17.60 -20.75 1.63
C CYS A 4 -16.25 -20.51 0.93
N LEU A 5 -15.96 -21.28 -0.12
CA LEU A 5 -14.74 -21.12 -0.92
C LEU A 5 -14.70 -19.73 -1.59
N LEU A 6 -15.84 -19.27 -2.12
CA LEU A 6 -15.98 -17.94 -2.72
C LEU A 6 -15.84 -16.81 -1.69
N GLY A 7 -16.36 -17.00 -0.48
CA GLY A 7 -16.16 -16.06 0.63
C GLY A 7 -14.68 -15.94 1.00
N PHE A 8 -14.01 -17.08 1.20
CA PHE A 8 -12.58 -17.14 1.47
C PHE A 8 -11.74 -16.45 0.37
N LEU A 9 -12.05 -16.74 -0.90
CA LEU A 9 -11.33 -16.14 -2.04
C LEU A 9 -11.47 -14.61 -2.07
N LYS A 10 -12.66 -14.09 -1.75
CA LYS A 10 -12.91 -12.64 -1.69
C LYS A 10 -12.12 -11.98 -0.56
N TYR A 11 -12.08 -12.57 0.62
CA TYR A 11 -11.27 -12.05 1.74
C TYR A 11 -9.78 -12.09 1.42
N GLN A 12 -9.31 -13.16 0.79
CA GLN A 12 -7.91 -13.31 0.39
C GLN A 12 -7.51 -12.28 -0.69
N LEU A 13 -8.33 -12.09 -1.71
CA LEU A 13 -8.12 -11.06 -2.74
C LEU A 13 -8.13 -9.65 -2.13
N PHE A 14 -9.07 -9.39 -1.22
CA PHE A 14 -9.16 -8.11 -0.55
C PHE A 14 -7.88 -7.81 0.26
N HIS A 15 -7.40 -8.75 1.07
CA HIS A 15 -6.13 -8.61 1.81
C HIS A 15 -4.92 -8.48 0.90
N PHE A 16 -4.90 -9.22 -0.21
CA PHE A 16 -3.85 -9.13 -1.20
C PHE A 16 -3.78 -7.72 -1.78
N PHE A 17 -4.89 -7.17 -2.28
CA PHE A 17 -4.90 -5.80 -2.80
C PHE A 17 -4.55 -4.78 -1.73
N LEU A 18 -5.07 -4.93 -0.50
CA LEU A 18 -4.79 -4.02 0.61
C LEU A 18 -3.28 -3.89 0.89
N MET A 19 -2.53 -4.99 0.80
CA MET A 19 -1.08 -5.00 1.08
C MET A 19 -0.24 -4.61 -0.13
N TYR A 20 -0.63 -5.00 -1.35
CA TYR A 20 0.17 -4.73 -2.55
C TYR A 20 -0.01 -3.33 -3.11
N ILE A 21 -1.22 -2.75 -3.05
CA ILE A 21 -1.48 -1.37 -3.51
C ILE A 21 -0.53 -0.34 -2.87
N PRO A 22 -0.37 -0.28 -1.54
CA PRO A 22 0.53 0.69 -0.91
C PRO A 22 2.00 0.49 -1.30
N ILE A 23 2.45 -0.74 -1.52
CA ILE A 23 3.81 -1.03 -1.96
C ILE A 23 4.02 -0.49 -3.39
N VAL A 24 3.13 -0.84 -4.31
CA VAL A 24 3.19 -0.36 -5.70
C VAL A 24 3.13 1.16 -5.76
N LEU A 25 2.25 1.78 -4.97
CA LEU A 25 2.13 3.24 -4.88
C LEU A 25 3.43 3.88 -4.37
N THR A 26 4.05 3.31 -3.35
CA THR A 26 5.33 3.80 -2.80
C THR A 26 6.46 3.70 -3.82
N VAL A 27 6.51 2.61 -4.61
CA VAL A 27 7.52 2.45 -5.66
C VAL A 27 7.34 3.50 -6.76
N ILE A 28 6.11 3.68 -7.26
CA ILE A 28 5.82 4.69 -8.29
C ILE A 28 6.19 6.09 -7.79
N PHE A 29 5.80 6.42 -6.56
CA PHE A 29 6.16 7.69 -5.93
C PHE A 29 7.69 7.84 -5.80
N GLY A 30 8.39 6.80 -5.38
CA GLY A 30 9.85 6.83 -5.24
C GLY A 30 10.56 7.06 -6.56
N VAL A 31 10.15 6.39 -7.63
CA VAL A 31 10.70 6.60 -8.99
C VAL A 31 10.44 8.04 -9.45
N PHE A 32 9.24 8.57 -9.21
CA PHE A 32 8.90 9.94 -9.57
C PHE A 32 9.75 10.96 -8.81
N MET A 33 9.88 10.82 -7.48
CA MET A 33 10.68 11.74 -6.67
C MET A 33 12.16 11.68 -7.01
N ALA A 34 12.71 10.48 -7.24
CA ALA A 34 14.10 10.32 -7.66
C ALA A 34 14.40 10.97 -9.02
N HIS A 35 13.42 11.00 -9.93
CA HIS A 35 13.60 11.59 -11.26
C HIS A 35 13.44 13.11 -11.27
N TYR A 36 12.39 13.64 -10.64
CA TYR A 36 12.04 15.07 -10.72
C TYR A 36 12.60 15.90 -9.56
N PHE A 37 12.85 15.30 -8.39
CA PHE A 37 13.24 16.00 -7.16
C PHE A 37 14.35 15.26 -6.40
N PRO A 38 15.51 14.98 -7.03
CA PRO A 38 16.54 14.11 -6.45
C PRO A 38 17.08 14.60 -5.10
N ASP A 39 17.19 15.92 -4.89
CA ASP A 39 17.74 16.51 -3.67
C ASP A 39 16.91 16.21 -2.41
N ILE A 40 15.59 16.13 -2.57
CA ILE A 40 14.65 15.87 -1.47
C ILE A 40 14.04 14.46 -1.51
N ALA A 41 14.33 13.69 -2.56
CA ALA A 41 13.68 12.41 -2.84
C ALA A 41 13.69 11.47 -1.64
N MET A 42 14.84 11.30 -0.99
CA MET A 42 14.98 10.39 0.15
C MET A 42 14.07 10.79 1.33
N GLN A 43 14.01 12.08 1.65
CA GLN A 43 13.19 12.59 2.75
C GLN A 43 11.70 12.47 2.42
N SER A 44 11.30 12.84 1.20
CA SER A 44 9.91 12.76 0.77
C SER A 44 9.41 11.31 0.69
N ILE A 45 10.23 10.38 0.21
CA ILE A 45 9.90 8.94 0.17
C ILE A 45 9.70 8.40 1.59
N ALA A 46 10.58 8.75 2.53
CA ALA A 46 10.46 8.31 3.92
C ALA A 46 9.15 8.82 4.58
N VAL A 47 8.84 10.11 4.42
CA VAL A 47 7.59 10.70 4.94
C VAL A 47 6.36 10.06 4.30
N PHE A 48 6.41 9.83 2.99
CA PHE A 48 5.32 9.19 2.26
C PHE A 48 5.10 7.75 2.74
N PHE A 49 6.17 6.96 2.87
CA PHE A 49 6.12 5.58 3.35
C PHE A 49 5.53 5.48 4.76
N ILE A 50 5.97 6.34 5.69
CA ILE A 50 5.40 6.40 7.05
C ILE A 50 3.90 6.75 6.99
N THR A 51 3.53 7.72 6.18
CA THR A 51 2.13 8.12 5.99
C THR A 51 1.28 6.95 5.50
N VAL A 52 1.76 6.21 4.49
CA VAL A 52 1.10 5.03 3.95
C VAL A 52 0.96 3.94 5.01
N LEU A 53 2.00 3.68 5.81
CA LEU A 53 1.94 2.72 6.92
C LEU A 53 0.88 3.10 7.97
N VAL A 54 0.83 4.37 8.35
CA VAL A 54 -0.17 4.87 9.31
C VAL A 54 -1.57 4.68 8.74
N VAL A 55 -1.81 5.09 7.49
CA VAL A 55 -3.10 4.92 6.81
C VAL A 55 -3.50 3.44 6.75
N MET A 56 -2.57 2.56 6.38
CA MET A 56 -2.83 1.11 6.32
C MET A 56 -3.11 0.52 7.70
N CYS A 57 -2.42 0.97 8.74
CA CYS A 57 -2.69 0.55 10.12
C CYS A 57 -4.12 0.95 10.56
N PHE A 58 -4.56 2.17 10.24
CA PHE A 58 -5.92 2.62 10.52
C PHE A 58 -6.98 1.88 9.69
N LEU A 59 -6.69 1.63 8.41
CA LEU A 59 -7.60 0.93 7.51
C LEU A 59 -7.80 -0.53 7.98
N THR A 60 -6.72 -1.23 8.29
CA THR A 60 -6.76 -2.61 8.79
C THR A 60 -7.45 -2.72 10.15
N ARG A 61 -7.37 -1.71 11.02
CA ARG A 61 -8.11 -1.69 12.29
C ARG A 61 -9.63 -1.51 12.15
N LYS A 62 -10.10 -0.96 11.03
CA LYS A 62 -11.53 -0.73 10.76
C LYS A 62 -12.21 -1.88 10.01
N LEU A 63 -11.43 -2.83 9.49
CA LEU A 63 -11.88 -4.00 8.73
C LEU A 63 -11.95 -5.24 9.60
#